data_AF-A0A963DYN2-F1
#
_entry.id   AF-A0A963DYN2-F1
#
_cell.length_a   1.000
_cell.length_b   1.000
_cell.length_c   1.000
_cell.angle_alpha   90.00
_cell.angle_beta   90.00
_cell.angle_gamma   90.00
#
_symmetry.space_group_name_H-M   'P 1'
#
loop_
_entity.id
_entity.type
_entity.pdbx_description
1 polymer ?
#
loop_
_entity_poly.entity_id
_entity_poly.type
_entity_poly.pdbx_seq_one_letter_code
_entity_poly.pdbx_strand_id
1 'polypeptide(L)' 'AYVRDGQWRELVSELLELHYDPLYNRSQTRNYGGFAAPARFPSDDLTAAGVERLAQRICAA' A
#
# COMPACT_ATOMS: atom_id res chain seq x y z
N ALA A 1 -20.10 1.60 0.68
CA ALA A 1 -20.02 2.89 -0.03
C ALA A 1 -18.62 3.08 -0.59
N TYR A 2 -17.59 3.04 0.26
CA TYR A 2 -16.18 3.26 -0.11
C TYR A 2 -15.67 2.67 -1.43
N VAL A 3 -15.98 1.40 -1.75
CA VAL A 3 -15.61 0.73 -3.02
C VAL A 3 -16.15 1.47 -4.25
N ARG A 4 -17.41 1.90 -4.18
CA ARG A 4 -18.08 2.58 -5.30
C ARG A 4 -17.59 4.01 -5.46
N ASP A 5 -17.18 4.64 -4.36
CA ASP A 5 -16.77 6.04 -4.31
C ASP A 5 -15.24 6.22 -4.40
N GLY A 6 -14.48 5.11 -4.60
CA GLY A 6 -13.02 5.14 -4.75
C GLY A 6 -12.24 5.51 -3.49
N GLN A 7 -12.89 5.43 -2.32
CA GLN A 7 -12.32 5.84 -1.03
C GLN A 7 -11.46 4.73 -0.41
N TRP A 8 -10.34 4.42 -1.08
CA TRP A 8 -9.51 3.29 -0.70
C TRP A 8 -8.78 3.45 0.62
N ARG A 9 -8.40 4.67 0.99
CA ARG A 9 -7.70 4.91 2.25
C ARG A 9 -8.60 4.60 3.44
N GLU A 10 -9.82 5.10 3.40
CA GLU A 10 -10.84 4.93 4.44
C GLU A 10 -11.25 3.46 4.58
N LEU A 11 -11.51 2.79 3.44
CA LEU A 11 -11.85 1.36 3.45
C LEU A 11 -10.73 0.51 4.07
N VAL A 12 -9.48 0.71 3.63
CA VAL A 12 -8.35 -0.10 4.10
C VAL A 12 -8.08 0.19 5.58
N SER A 13 -8.19 1.43 6.03
CA SER A 13 -7.99 1.78 7.45
C SER A 13 -9.02 1.08 8.34
N GLU A 14 -10.30 1.15 8.00
CA GLU A 14 -11.38 0.51 8.79
C GLU A 14 -11.21 -1.02 8.83
N LEU A 15 -10.87 -1.66 7.71
CA LEU A 15 -10.61 -3.10 7.67
C LEU A 15 -9.42 -3.50 8.56
N LEU A 16 -8.33 -2.72 8.53
CA LEU A 16 -7.16 -2.99 9.35
C LEU A 16 -7.45 -2.77 10.84
N GLU A 17 -8.27 -1.78 11.19
CA GLU A 17 -8.65 -1.50 12.58
C GLU A 17 -9.59 -2.57 13.15
N LEU A 18 -10.58 -3.03 12.38
CA LEU A 18 -11.60 -3.96 12.86
C LEU A 18 -11.17 -5.43 12.82
N HIS A 19 -10.30 -5.81 11.89
CA HIS A 19 -10.05 -7.22 11.58
C HIS A 19 -8.60 -7.65 11.70
N TYR A 20 -7.67 -6.74 11.95
CA TYR A 20 -6.25 -7.07 12.10
C TYR A 20 -5.77 -6.99 13.54
N ASP A 21 -4.77 -7.81 13.86
CA ASP A 21 -4.15 -7.82 15.19
C ASP A 21 -3.49 -6.44 15.47
N PRO A 22 -3.75 -5.78 16.62
CA PRO A 22 -3.14 -4.49 16.97
C PRO A 22 -1.60 -4.50 16.99
N LEU A 23 -0.98 -5.67 17.15
CA LEU A 23 0.47 -5.87 17.08
C LEU A 23 0.99 -5.99 15.65
N TYR A 24 0.12 -6.06 14.64
CA TYR A 24 0.51 -6.11 13.24
C TYR A 24 1.38 -4.93 12.85
N ASN A 25 1.00 -3.71 13.25
CA ASN A 25 1.81 -2.51 13.02
C ASN A 25 3.19 -2.62 13.68
N ARG A 26 3.25 -3.14 14.92
CA ARG A 26 4.51 -3.33 15.65
C ARG A 26 5.39 -4.42 15.02
N SER A 27 4.77 -5.46 14.47
CA SER A 27 5.44 -6.53 13.74
C SER A 27 6.00 -6.02 12.41
N GLN A 28 5.26 -5.18 11.68
CA GLN A 28 5.74 -4.57 10.45
C GLN A 28 6.96 -3.68 10.70
N THR A 29 6.93 -2.80 11.72
CA THR A 29 8.09 -1.97 12.06
C THR A 29 9.32 -2.80 12.49
N ARG A 30 9.11 -3.97 13.12
CA ARG A 30 10.21 -4.80 13.63
C ARG A 30 10.79 -5.77 12.60
N ASN A 31 9.94 -6.37 11.76
CA ASN A 31 10.33 -7.48 10.88
C ASN A 31 10.50 -7.05 9.42
N TYR A 32 10.03 -5.86 9.03
CA TYR A 32 10.25 -5.31 7.70
C TYR A 32 11.27 -4.17 7.77
N GLY A 33 12.54 -4.48 7.52
CA GLY A 33 13.64 -3.49 7.57
C GLY A 33 13.45 -2.29 6.63
N GLY A 34 12.63 -2.41 5.58
CA GLY A 34 12.28 -1.33 4.66
C GLY A 34 11.30 -0.29 5.21
N PHE A 35 10.76 -0.46 6.42
CA PHE A 35 9.75 0.45 6.99
C PHE A 35 10.33 1.80 7.44
N ALA A 36 11.63 1.88 7.73
CA ALA A 36 12.28 3.11 8.19
C ALA A 36 12.44 4.15 7.07
N ALA A 37 12.64 3.71 5.82
CA ALA A 37 12.81 4.58 4.65
C ALA A 37 12.24 3.91 3.39
N PRO A 38 10.91 3.79 3.27
CA PRO A 38 10.29 3.11 2.13
C PRO A 38 10.46 3.94 0.85
N ALA A 39 10.93 3.29 -0.22
CA ALA A 39 10.89 3.86 -1.55
C ALA A 39 9.43 4.04 -1.99
N ARG A 40 9.07 5.26 -2.43
CA ARG A 40 7.70 5.60 -2.84
C ARG A 40 7.62 5.71 -4.36
N PHE A 41 6.71 4.95 -4.94
CA PHE A 41 6.42 4.97 -6.38
C PHE A 41 4.96 5.36 -6.62
N PRO A 42 4.65 6.67 -6.72
CA PRO A 42 3.30 7.10 -7.04
C PRO A 42 2.94 6.72 -8.50
N SER A 43 1.67 6.38 -8.71
CA SER A 43 1.06 6.21 -10.03
C SER A 43 -0.41 6.61 -9.98
N ASP A 44 -0.78 7.56 -10.84
CA ASP A 44 -2.18 7.94 -11.06
C ASP A 44 -2.82 7.14 -12.21
N ASP A 45 -2.01 6.37 -12.95
CA ASP A 45 -2.42 5.48 -14.03
C ASP A 45 -2.36 4.02 -13.56
N LEU A 46 -3.54 3.43 -13.37
CA LEU A 46 -3.72 2.03 -12.98
C LEU A 46 -4.21 1.15 -14.14
N THR A 47 -4.08 1.61 -15.39
CA THR A 47 -4.25 0.75 -16.56
C THR A 47 -3.16 -0.33 -16.59
N ALA A 48 -3.36 -1.40 -17.36
CA ALA A 48 -2.34 -2.45 -17.50
C ALA A 48 -0.96 -1.89 -17.91
N ALA A 49 -0.93 -0.95 -18.85
CA ALA A 49 0.31 -0.29 -19.27
C ALA A 49 0.90 0.60 -18.17
N GLY A 50 0.07 1.29 -17.38
CA GLY A 50 0.50 2.06 -16.22
C GLY A 50 1.17 1.19 -15.16
N VAL A 51 0.58 0.03 -14.87
CA VAL A 51 1.13 -0.96 -13.93
C VAL A 51 2.46 -1.52 -14.41
N GLU A 52 2.60 -1.85 -15.69
CA GLU A 52 3.86 -2.35 -16.28
C GLU A 52 5.00 -1.33 -16.10
N ARG A 53 4.74 -0.04 -16.40
CA ARG A 53 5.73 1.03 -16.21
C ARG A 53 6.09 1.24 -14.75
N LEU A 54 5.12 1.11 -13.85
CA LEU A 54 5.35 1.20 -12.41
C LEU A 54 6.26 0.05 -11.93
N ALA A 55 6.01 -1.18 -12.39
CA ALA A 55 6.83 -2.35 -12.06
C ALA A 55 8.28 -2.18 -12.52
N GLN A 56 8.50 -1.68 -13.75
CA GLN A 56 9.85 -1.41 -14.27
C GLN A 56 10.61 -0.40 -13.40
N ARG A 57 9.94 0.67 -12.93
CA ARG A 57 10.55 1.65 -12.02
C ARG A 57 10.94 1.04 -10.68
N ILE A 58 10.15 0.11 -10.15
CA ILE A 58 10.44 -0.60 -8.91
C ILE A 58 11.66 -1.51 -9.09
N CYS A 59 11.76 -2.25 -10.19
CA CYS A 59 12.89 -3.16 -10.44
C CYS A 59 14.22 -2.42 -10.71
N ALA A 60 14.17 -1.15 -11.10
CA ALA A 60 15.35 -0.34 -11.38
C ALA A 60 15.88 0.44 -10.17
N ALA A 61 15.21 0.36 -9.02
CA ALA A 61 15.57 1.05 -7.77
C ALA A 61 16.34 0.13 -6.81
#